data_AF-A0A7J6F1D2-F1
#
_entry.id   AF-A0A7J6F1D2-F1
#
_cell.length_a   1.000
_cell.length_b   1.000
_cell.length_c   1.000
_cell.angle_alpha   90.00
_cell.angle_beta   90.00
_cell.angle_gamma   90.00
#
_symmetry.space_group_name_H-M   'P 1'
#
loop_
_entity.id
_entity.type
_entity.pdbx_description
1 polymer ?
#
loop_
_entity_poly.entity_id
_entity_poly.type
_entity_poly.pdbx_seq_one_letter_code
_entity_poly.pdbx_strand_id
1 'polypeptide(L)'
;MQLLIGNSILVVIAYLNHTHPALPHYDSSEWDWLKGALSTVDRDYGSLLNRVFLHLTDAHVAHHLFATIPHYHVNEATKAIKPILGEYYYFDDTPIIKALWREAKECAYVEPNYESSPNNNKGIFCDAI
;
A
#
# COMPACT_ATOMS: atom_id res chain seq x y z
N MET A 1 22.27 17.79 -1.45
CA MET A 1 21.67 17.25 -2.70
C MET A 1 21.31 15.78 -2.58
N GLN A 2 22.25 14.86 -2.28
CA GLN A 2 21.97 13.42 -2.15
C GLN A 2 20.90 13.08 -1.11
N LEU A 3 20.96 13.67 0.09
CA LEU A 3 19.95 13.44 1.14
C LEU A 3 18.55 13.88 0.71
N LEU A 4 18.42 14.99 -0.01
CA LEU A 4 17.13 15.48 -0.49
C LEU A 4 16.53 14.49 -1.51
N ILE A 5 17.34 14.01 -2.46
CA ILE A 5 16.88 13.07 -3.49
C ILE A 5 16.44 11.74 -2.85
N GLY A 6 17.26 11.17 -1.97
CA GLY A 6 16.94 9.92 -1.28
C GLY A 6 15.68 10.03 -0.42
N ASN A 7 15.56 11.11 0.36
CA ASN A 7 14.38 11.33 1.20
C ASN A 7 13.12 11.56 0.37
N SER A 8 13.20 12.31 -0.74
CA SER A 8 12.05 12.51 -1.62
C SER A 8 11.57 11.19 -2.24
N ILE A 9 12.48 10.31 -2.64
CA ILE A 9 12.13 8.97 -3.15
C ILE A 9 11.43 8.15 -2.06
N LEU A 10 11.98 8.14 -0.83
CA LEU A 10 11.38 7.42 0.29
C LEU A 10 9.96 7.93 0.60
N VAL A 11 9.77 9.25 0.62
CA VAL A 11 8.45 9.86 0.86
C VAL A 11 7.45 9.48 -0.24
N VAL A 12 7.87 9.53 -1.52
CA VAL A 12 6.99 9.13 -2.64
C VAL A 12 6.60 7.66 -2.54
N ILE A 13 7.56 6.78 -2.25
CA ILE A 13 7.30 5.34 -2.07
C ILE A 13 6.34 5.12 -0.91
N ALA A 14 6.65 5.68 0.27
CA ALA A 14 5.80 5.53 1.45
C ALA A 14 4.38 6.05 1.18
N TYR A 15 4.26 7.21 0.55
CA TYR A 15 2.95 7.77 0.20
C TYR A 15 2.17 6.82 -0.73
N LEU A 16 2.75 6.38 -1.84
CA LEU A 16 2.05 5.52 -2.81
C LEU A 16 1.74 4.12 -2.29
N ASN A 17 2.61 3.52 -1.48
CA ASN A 17 2.37 2.18 -0.94
C ASN A 17 1.34 2.18 0.22
N HIS A 18 1.10 3.33 0.86
CA HIS A 18 0.15 3.48 1.97
C HIS A 18 -1.09 4.32 1.63
N THR A 19 -1.17 4.93 0.44
CA THR A 19 -2.31 5.75 0.02
C THR A 19 -2.87 5.21 -1.29
N HIS A 20 -4.13 4.79 -1.26
CA HIS A 20 -4.88 4.32 -2.43
C HIS A 20 -6.38 4.22 -2.06
N PRO A 21 -7.34 4.49 -2.96
CA PRO A 21 -8.78 4.53 -2.63
C PRO A 21 -9.32 3.17 -2.15
N ALA A 22 -8.71 2.09 -2.63
CA ALA A 22 -9.08 0.73 -2.25
C ALA A 22 -8.57 0.31 -0.87
N LEU A 23 -7.62 1.05 -0.27
CA LEU A 23 -7.06 0.65 1.02
C LEU A 23 -8.01 1.01 2.17
N PRO A 24 -8.35 0.03 3.03
CA PRO A 24 -9.14 0.31 4.21
C PRO A 24 -8.30 1.02 5.26
N HIS A 25 -8.92 1.99 5.92
CA HIS A 25 -8.43 2.60 7.14
C HIS A 25 -9.32 2.17 8.31
N TYR A 26 -8.73 2.08 9.49
CA TYR A 26 -9.40 1.58 10.68
C TYR A 26 -9.22 2.57 11.82
N ASP A 27 -10.31 2.83 12.54
CA ASP A 27 -10.23 3.54 13.81
C ASP A 27 -9.74 2.60 14.93
N SER A 28 -9.59 3.15 16.14
CA SER A 28 -9.13 2.39 17.31
C SER A 28 -10.06 1.22 17.72
N SER A 29 -11.30 1.17 17.23
CA SER A 29 -12.26 0.10 17.54
C SER A 29 -12.10 -1.11 16.64
N GLU A 30 -11.62 -0.92 15.41
CA GLU A 30 -11.45 -2.00 14.43
C GLU A 30 -9.98 -2.36 14.16
N TRP A 31 -9.03 -1.47 14.48
CA TRP A 31 -7.62 -1.66 14.18
C TRP A 31 -6.99 -2.80 14.99
N ASP A 32 -6.19 -3.61 14.31
CA ASP A 32 -5.21 -4.51 14.90
C ASP A 32 -3.93 -4.53 14.03
N TRP A 33 -2.88 -5.21 14.52
CA TRP A 33 -1.60 -5.28 13.80
C TRP A 33 -1.74 -5.85 12.39
N LEU A 34 -2.54 -6.90 12.20
CA LEU A 34 -2.64 -7.58 10.91
C LEU A 34 -3.39 -6.71 9.91
N LYS A 35 -4.52 -6.12 10.32
CA LYS A 35 -5.27 -5.15 9.51
C LYS A 35 -4.40 -3.96 9.13
N GLY A 36 -3.64 -3.42 10.07
CA GLY A 36 -2.70 -2.34 9.80
C GLY A 36 -1.59 -2.73 8.82
N ALA A 37 -1.02 -3.93 8.94
CA ALA A 37 0.01 -4.44 8.03
C ALA A 37 -0.53 -4.68 6.60
N LEU A 38 -1.81 -5.07 6.48
CA LEU A 38 -2.49 -5.29 5.20
C LEU A 38 -3.04 -4.02 4.56
N SER A 39 -3.11 -2.89 5.27
CA SER A 39 -3.48 -1.57 4.72
C SER A 39 -2.33 -0.97 3.88
N THR A 40 -1.82 -1.75 2.93
CA THR A 40 -0.80 -1.34 1.96
C THR A 40 -1.05 -1.96 0.58
N VAL A 41 -0.51 -1.32 -0.45
CA VAL A 41 -0.62 -1.76 -1.85
C VAL A 41 0.77 -2.03 -2.43
N ASP A 42 0.93 -3.16 -3.11
CA ASP A 42 2.13 -3.45 -3.88
C ASP A 42 2.12 -2.64 -5.19
N ARG A 43 3.25 -1.99 -5.50
CA ARG A 43 3.44 -1.10 -6.66
C ARG A 43 4.54 -1.63 -7.58
N ASP A 44 4.16 -2.04 -8.79
CA ASP A 44 5.11 -2.46 -9.82
C ASP A 44 5.57 -1.26 -10.64
N TYR A 45 6.84 -0.87 -10.49
CA TYR A 45 7.47 0.21 -11.27
C TYR A 45 8.30 -0.31 -12.44
N GLY A 46 8.17 -1.60 -12.76
CA GLY A 46 8.92 -2.30 -13.79
C GLY A 46 10.25 -2.86 -13.29
N SER A 47 10.74 -3.86 -14.03
CA SER A 47 11.89 -4.69 -13.61
C SER A 47 13.15 -3.92 -13.20
N LEU A 48 13.42 -2.75 -13.78
CA LEU A 48 14.60 -1.96 -13.44
C LEU A 48 14.41 -1.27 -12.08
N LEU A 49 13.31 -0.55 -11.91
CA LEU A 49 13.06 0.21 -10.68
C LEU A 49 12.79 -0.71 -9.50
N ASN A 50 12.06 -1.81 -9.70
CA ASN A 50 11.85 -2.80 -8.64
C ASN A 50 13.19 -3.35 -8.12
N ARG A 51 14.14 -3.63 -9.02
CA ARG A 51 15.48 -4.09 -8.62
C ARG A 51 16.29 -3.00 -7.92
N VAL A 52 16.24 -1.76 -8.40
CA VAL A 52 16.91 -0.61 -7.76
C VAL A 52 16.37 -0.37 -6.35
N PHE A 53 15.06 -0.55 -6.15
CA PHE A 53 14.41 -0.45 -4.84
C PHE A 53 14.43 -1.77 -4.05
N LEU A 54 15.22 -2.77 -4.46
CA LEU A 54 15.37 -4.05 -3.75
C LEU A 54 14.03 -4.75 -3.47
N HIS A 55 13.08 -4.61 -4.39
CA HIS A 55 11.72 -5.10 -4.31
C HIS A 55 10.86 -4.54 -3.15
N LEU A 56 11.25 -3.38 -2.60
CA LEU A 56 10.53 -2.75 -1.49
C LEU A 56 9.12 -2.28 -1.89
N THR A 57 8.91 -1.98 -3.17
CA THR A 57 7.67 -1.38 -3.68
C THR A 57 6.69 -2.44 -4.19
N ASP A 58 7.18 -3.46 -4.88
CA ASP A 58 6.39 -4.54 -5.52
C ASP A 58 6.20 -5.78 -4.63
N ALA A 59 6.76 -5.77 -3.43
CA ALA A 59 6.59 -6.80 -2.40
C ALA A 59 6.41 -6.18 -0.99
N HIS A 60 5.82 -5.00 -0.95
CA HIS A 60 5.62 -4.18 0.23
C HIS A 60 4.71 -4.84 1.28
N VAL A 61 3.63 -5.50 0.84
CA VAL A 61 2.73 -6.23 1.77
C VAL A 61 3.50 -7.31 2.53
N ALA A 62 4.33 -8.09 1.83
CA ALA A 62 5.16 -9.11 2.46
C ALA A 62 6.19 -8.51 3.44
N HIS A 63 6.75 -7.35 3.09
CA HIS A 63 7.63 -6.61 3.99
C HIS A 63 6.91 -6.17 5.28
N HIS A 64 5.66 -5.73 5.22
CA HIS A 64 4.90 -5.36 6.44
C HIS A 64 4.56 -6.56 7.32
N LEU A 65 4.18 -7.69 6.71
CA LEU A 65 3.93 -8.93 7.45
C LEU A 65 5.21 -9.50 8.07
N PHE A 66 6.35 -9.31 7.42
CA PHE A 66 7.65 -9.84 7.82
C PHE A 66 8.73 -8.75 7.73
N ALA A 67 8.71 -7.78 8.64
CA ALA A 67 9.61 -6.60 8.59
C ALA A 67 11.12 -6.94 8.54
N THR A 68 11.51 -8.14 8.99
CA THR A 68 12.89 -8.63 8.98
C THR A 68 13.23 -9.52 7.78
N ILE A 69 12.30 -9.72 6.83
CA ILE A 69 12.52 -10.55 5.66
C ILE A 69 13.67 -10.00 4.79
N PRO A 70 14.61 -10.84 4.36
CA PRO A 70 15.63 -10.39 3.43
C PRO A 70 15.03 -10.12 2.03
N HIS A 71 15.51 -9.07 1.37
CA HIS A 71 15.05 -8.63 0.05
C HIS A 71 15.20 -9.70 -1.05
N TYR A 72 16.12 -10.66 -0.89
CA TYR A 72 16.29 -11.75 -1.84
C TYR A 72 15.23 -12.88 -1.72
N HIS A 73 14.44 -12.92 -0.64
CA HIS A 73 13.29 -13.84 -0.48
C HIS A 73 11.93 -13.13 -0.51
N VAL A 74 11.87 -11.80 -0.50
CA VAL A 74 10.60 -11.08 -0.39
C VAL A 74 9.62 -11.41 -1.52
N ASN A 75 10.11 -11.57 -2.75
CA ASN A 75 9.28 -11.95 -3.90
C ASN A 75 8.76 -13.39 -3.81
N GLU A 76 9.53 -14.30 -3.21
CA GLU A 76 9.08 -15.67 -2.96
C GLU A 76 7.94 -15.67 -1.94
N ALA A 77 8.11 -14.91 -0.85
CA ALA A 77 7.08 -14.72 0.15
C ALA A 77 5.82 -14.08 -0.44
N THR A 78 5.93 -13.00 -1.23
CA THR A 78 4.79 -12.35 -1.91
C THR A 78 4.00 -13.34 -2.75
N LYS A 79 4.68 -14.19 -3.54
CA LYS A 79 4.02 -15.23 -4.35
C LYS A 79 3.28 -16.26 -3.50
N ALA A 80 3.81 -16.61 -2.32
CA ALA A 80 3.20 -17.56 -1.42
C ALA A 80 1.99 -16.97 -0.66
N ILE A 81 2.06 -15.70 -0.22
CA ILE A 81 0.99 -15.08 0.57
C ILE A 81 -0.17 -14.56 -0.28
N LYS A 82 0.09 -14.11 -1.51
CA LYS A 82 -0.94 -13.53 -2.39
C LYS A 82 -2.19 -14.40 -2.54
N PRO A 83 -2.12 -15.72 -2.81
CA PRO A 83 -3.31 -16.57 -2.88
C PRO A 83 -4.00 -16.79 -1.52
N ILE A 84 -3.30 -16.63 -0.41
CA ILE A 84 -3.84 -16.78 0.94
C ILE A 84 -4.61 -15.51 1.35
N LEU A 85 -4.05 -14.34 1.03
CA LEU A 85 -4.64 -13.04 1.35
C LEU A 85 -5.88 -12.72 0.51
N GLY A 86 -5.95 -13.23 -0.73
CA GLY A 86 -7.14 -13.11 -1.57
C GLY A 86 -7.57 -11.65 -1.75
N GLU A 87 -8.78 -11.31 -1.30
CA GLU A 87 -9.35 -9.96 -1.39
C GLU A 87 -8.62 -8.90 -0.55
N TYR A 88 -7.82 -9.31 0.44
CA TYR A 88 -7.05 -8.41 1.29
C TYR A 88 -5.69 -8.01 0.70
N TYR A 89 -5.32 -8.55 -0.46
CA TYR A 89 -4.09 -8.19 -1.14
C TYR A 89 -4.34 -7.19 -2.26
N TYR A 90 -3.78 -5.99 -2.12
CA TYR A 90 -3.90 -4.92 -3.11
C TYR A 90 -2.63 -4.79 -3.95
N PHE A 91 -2.83 -4.61 -5.26
CA PHE A 91 -1.77 -4.39 -6.24
C PHE A 91 -2.18 -3.32 -7.24
N ASP A 92 -1.25 -2.43 -7.58
CA ASP A 92 -1.45 -1.40 -8.59
C ASP A 92 -0.18 -1.13 -9.40
N ASP A 93 -0.27 -1.31 -10.71
CA ASP A 93 0.81 -1.08 -11.69
C ASP A 93 0.71 0.30 -12.38
N THR A 94 -0.15 1.19 -11.88
CA THR A 94 -0.29 2.55 -12.40
C THR A 94 1.06 3.28 -12.35
N PRO A 95 1.51 3.92 -13.46
CA PRO A 95 2.78 4.65 -13.47
C PRO A 95 2.86 5.72 -12.38
N ILE A 96 4.03 5.86 -11.74
CA ILE A 96 4.29 6.69 -10.54
C ILE A 96 3.60 8.06 -10.60
N ILE A 97 3.76 8.81 -11.70
CA ILE A 97 3.21 10.16 -11.82
C ILE A 97 1.67 10.16 -11.88
N LYS A 98 1.08 9.17 -12.58
CA LYS A 98 -0.37 9.02 -12.68
C LYS A 98 -0.96 8.56 -11.34
N ALA A 99 -0.28 7.64 -10.66
CA ALA A 99 -0.64 7.22 -9.32
C ALA A 99 -0.60 8.40 -8.33
N LEU A 100 0.52 9.14 -8.28
CA LEU A 100 0.67 10.32 -7.42
C LEU A 100 -0.47 11.32 -7.63
N TRP A 101 -0.83 11.60 -8.88
CA TRP A 101 -1.93 12.50 -9.20
C TRP A 101 -3.29 11.95 -8.74
N ARG A 102 -3.54 10.66 -8.95
CA ARG A 102 -4.77 10.00 -8.50
C ARG A 102 -4.89 10.06 -6.98
N GLU A 103 -3.88 9.61 -6.24
CA GLU A 103 -3.93 9.57 -4.77
C GLU A 103 -4.04 10.97 -4.18
N ALA A 104 -3.34 11.95 -4.73
CA ALA A 104 -3.42 13.32 -4.25
C ALA A 104 -4.83 13.93 -4.45
N LYS A 105 -5.57 13.47 -5.47
CA LYS A 105 -6.91 13.96 -5.79
C LYS A 105 -8.01 13.19 -5.07
N GLU A 106 -7.90 11.87 -5.01
CA GLU A 106 -8.94 10.95 -4.54
C GLU A 106 -8.74 10.52 -3.08
N CYS A 107 -7.59 10.84 -2.47
CA CYS A 107 -7.24 10.42 -1.12
C CYS A 107 -6.63 11.55 -0.31
N ALA A 108 -7.35 12.66 -0.20
CA ALA A 108 -6.89 13.81 0.58
C ALA A 108 -7.19 13.68 2.07
N TYR A 109 -8.30 13.04 2.42
CA TYR A 109 -8.68 12.68 3.79
C TYR A 109 -9.40 11.33 3.80
N VAL A 110 -9.77 10.87 4.98
CA VAL A 110 -10.53 9.62 5.14
C VAL A 110 -11.81 9.87 5.93
N GLU A 111 -12.89 9.21 5.54
CA GLU A 111 -14.19 9.29 6.22
C GLU A 111 -14.88 7.93 6.31
N PRO A 112 -15.80 7.73 7.28
CA PRO A 112 -16.57 6.49 7.38
C PRO A 112 -17.52 6.34 6.19
N ASN A 113 -17.46 5.19 5.51
CA ASN A 113 -18.35 4.92 4.38
C ASN A 113 -19.70 4.37 4.87
N TYR A 114 -20.73 5.22 4.92
CA TYR A 114 -22.07 4.85 5.40
C TYR A 114 -22.96 4.18 4.33
N GLU A 115 -22.62 4.27 3.05
CA GLU A 115 -23.50 3.83 1.94
C GLU A 115 -23.28 2.36 1.50
N SER A 116 -22.13 1.77 1.79
CA SER A 116 -21.74 0.44 1.27
C SER A 116 -21.99 -0.74 2.23
N SER A 117 -22.73 -0.54 3.33
CA SER A 117 -22.84 -1.55 4.40
C SER A 117 -24.27 -2.04 4.65
N PRO A 118 -24.75 -3.09 3.94
CA PRO A 118 -25.87 -3.91 4.39
C PRO A 118 -25.48 -4.80 5.59
N ASN A 119 -24.17 -4.95 5.88
CA ASN A 119 -23.60 -5.97 6.78
C ASN A 119 -22.56 -5.44 7.80
N ASN A 120 -22.62 -4.18 8.22
CA ASN A 120 -21.80 -3.63 9.33
C ASN A 120 -20.26 -3.63 9.16
N ASN A 121 -19.71 -3.74 7.95
CA ASN A 121 -18.29 -3.39 7.76
C ASN A 121 -18.16 -1.87 7.71
N LYS A 122 -17.64 -1.27 8.80
CA LYS A 122 -17.50 0.17 9.04
C LYS A 122 -16.14 0.67 8.55
N GLY A 123 -15.78 0.36 7.31
CA GLY A 123 -14.49 0.81 6.78
C GLY A 123 -14.43 2.33 6.67
N ILE A 124 -13.31 2.91 7.10
CA ILE A 124 -12.96 4.29 6.81
C ILE A 124 -12.15 4.28 5.51
N PHE A 125 -12.56 5.03 4.51
CA PHE A 125 -11.91 5.04 3.19
C PHE A 125 -11.51 6.45 2.80
N CYS A 126 -10.57 6.51 1.87
CA CYS A 126 -10.13 7.76 1.29
C CYS A 126 -11.24 8.45 0.50
N ASP A 127 -11.29 9.77 0.61
CA ASP A 127 -12.20 10.64 -0.15
C ASP A 127 -11.46 11.87 -0.72
N ALA A 128 -12.09 12.49 -1.72
CA ALA A 128 -11.58 13.62 -2.49
C ALA A 128 -11.94 14.98 -1.86
N ILE A 129 -11.18 16.03 -2.23
CA ILE A 129 -11.56 17.43 -1.96
C ILE A 129 -12.50 17.95 -3.05
#